data_AF-A0A814G2S2-F1
#
_entry.id   AF-A0A814G2S2-F1
#
_cell.length_a   1.000
_cell.length_b   1.000
_cell.length_c   1.000
_cell.angle_alpha   90.00
_cell.angle_beta   90.00
_cell.angle_gamma   90.00
#
_symmetry.space_group_name_H-M   'P 1'
#
loop_
_entity.id
_entity.type
_entity.pdbx_description
1 polymer ?
#
loop_
_entity_poly.entity_id
_entity_poly.type
_entity_poly.pdbx_seq_one_letter_code
_entity_poly.pdbx_strand_id
1 'polypeptide(L)'
;MSPTATEHCRKRRNSLELLQYAKRFQEKYILHQFWIDLTMSRKIREISEVPDVDIGEAGCFKYILIEVRDCEKNYGKSKFVVRGDAACAYHADVLDIMESQIDSTKLVLDCKGGGRIRVDPKIRTISVYGYSMKKYPEWTIEITDEEY
;
A
#
# COMPACT_ATOMS: atom_id res chain seq x y z
N MET A 1 3.44 47.80 48.15
CA MET A 1 3.70 48.73 47.02
C MET A 1 3.86 47.88 45.75
N SER A 2 2.95 48.02 44.80
CA SER A 2 3.04 47.58 43.38
C SER A 2 3.67 48.70 42.53
N PRO A 3 3.89 48.60 41.18
CA PRO A 3 4.21 47.49 40.24
C PRO A 3 5.42 47.81 39.30
N THR A 4 5.83 46.93 38.34
CA THR A 4 5.88 47.17 36.85
C THR A 4 6.64 46.12 35.98
N ALA A 5 5.94 45.71 34.90
CA ALA A 5 6.35 45.43 33.50
C ALA A 5 7.37 44.31 33.15
N THR A 6 6.96 43.13 32.65
CA THR A 6 6.63 42.77 31.24
C THR A 6 7.81 42.88 30.26
N GLU A 7 8.41 41.74 29.85
CA GLU A 7 8.72 41.58 28.43
C GLU A 7 8.76 40.11 27.96
N HIS A 8 8.02 39.91 26.88
CA HIS A 8 7.51 38.66 26.35
C HIS A 8 8.30 38.39 25.06
N CYS A 9 9.33 37.54 25.08
CA CYS A 9 10.08 37.21 23.86
C CYS A 9 9.33 36.16 23.02
N ARG A 10 8.15 36.55 22.54
CA ARG A 10 7.40 35.81 21.51
C ARG A 10 7.89 36.37 20.18
N LYS A 11 8.86 35.70 19.54
CA LYS A 11 9.25 36.01 18.15
C LYS A 11 7.98 35.94 17.29
N ARG A 12 7.37 37.09 17.00
CA ARG A 12 6.33 37.23 15.97
C ARG A 12 7.04 36.92 14.66
N ARG A 13 6.95 35.66 14.20
CA ARG A 13 7.20 35.36 12.79
C ARG A 13 6.19 36.18 12.01
N ASN A 14 6.69 37.04 11.10
CA ASN A 14 5.85 37.86 10.24
C ASN A 14 4.84 36.95 9.53
N SER A 15 3.57 37.34 9.54
CA SER A 15 2.47 36.58 8.92
C SER A 15 2.76 36.24 7.46
N LEU A 16 3.48 37.12 6.76
CA LEU A 16 3.97 36.93 5.40
C LEU A 16 4.90 35.72 5.25
N GLU A 17 5.84 35.49 6.17
CA GLU A 17 6.74 34.32 6.09
C GLU A 17 6.02 33.00 6.40
N LEU A 18 5.07 33.02 7.35
CA LEU A 18 4.24 31.86 7.65
C LEU A 18 3.32 31.51 6.48
N LEU A 19 2.76 32.52 5.80
CA LEU A 19 1.97 32.33 4.58
C LEU A 19 2.83 31.84 3.42
N GLN A 20 4.07 32.32 3.28
CA GLN A 20 4.97 31.89 2.22
C GLN A 20 5.47 30.45 2.46
N TYR A 21 5.70 30.06 3.72
CA TYR A 21 6.00 28.68 4.11
C TYR A 21 4.79 27.75 3.90
N ALA A 22 3.59 28.17 4.31
CA ALA A 22 2.36 27.39 4.10
C ALA A 22 2.03 27.23 2.61
N LYS A 23 2.22 28.28 1.79
CA LYS A 23 2.09 28.19 0.33
C LYS A 23 3.10 27.25 -0.30
N ARG A 24 4.38 27.34 0.07
CA ARG A 24 5.43 26.40 -0.38
C ARG A 24 5.16 24.96 0.06
N PHE A 25 4.60 24.76 1.25
CA PHE A 25 4.22 23.45 1.76
C PHE A 25 3.02 22.89 0.99
N GLN A 26 1.98 23.70 0.74
CA GLN A 26 0.86 23.32 -0.13
C GLN A 26 1.29 23.04 -1.57
N GLU A 27 2.15 23.87 -2.17
CA GLU A 27 2.65 23.67 -3.54
C GLU A 27 3.44 22.37 -3.68
N LYS A 28 4.30 22.03 -2.70
CA LYS A 28 4.99 20.73 -2.69
C LYS A 28 4.04 19.55 -2.55
N TYR A 29 3.00 19.68 -1.73
CA TYR A 29 2.00 18.63 -1.55
C TYR A 29 1.11 18.45 -2.79
N ILE A 30 0.71 19.56 -3.43
CA ILE A 30 -0.06 19.57 -4.69
C ILE A 30 0.75 18.99 -5.83
N LEU A 31 2.04 19.35 -5.95
CA LEU A 31 2.91 18.78 -6.98
C LEU A 31 3.21 17.30 -6.71
N HIS A 32 3.38 16.87 -5.45
CA HIS A 32 3.53 15.45 -5.11
C HIS A 32 2.26 14.66 -5.41
N GLN A 33 1.09 15.20 -5.07
CA GLN A 33 -0.20 14.58 -5.35
C GLN A 33 -0.49 14.53 -6.85
N PHE A 34 -0.19 15.60 -7.59
CA PHE A 34 -0.35 15.67 -9.04
C PHE A 34 0.67 14.78 -9.77
N TRP A 35 1.89 14.64 -9.26
CA TRP A 35 2.88 13.69 -9.78
C TRP A 35 2.44 12.25 -9.50
N ILE A 36 1.85 11.95 -8.33
CA ILE A 36 1.20 10.66 -8.07
C ILE A 36 0.06 10.43 -9.07
N ASP A 37 -0.86 11.39 -9.27
CA ASP A 37 -1.99 11.25 -10.20
C ASP A 37 -1.54 11.08 -11.67
N LEU A 38 -0.48 11.77 -12.07
CA LEU A 38 0.11 11.69 -13.42
C LEU A 38 0.90 10.38 -13.63
N THR A 39 1.55 9.87 -12.58
CA THR A 39 2.31 8.61 -12.62
C THR A 39 1.39 7.38 -12.44
N MET A 40 0.21 7.55 -11.83
CA MET A 40 -0.80 6.51 -11.60
C MET A 40 -1.81 6.32 -12.74
N SER A 41 -1.68 7.03 -13.87
CA SER A 41 -2.67 6.98 -14.96
C SER A 41 -2.57 5.75 -15.88
N ARG A 42 -1.57 4.86 -15.71
CA ARG A 42 -1.48 3.61 -16.48
C ARG A 42 -1.99 2.43 -15.64
N LYS A 43 -3.23 2.04 -15.89
CA LYS A 43 -3.78 0.76 -15.38
C LYS A 43 -3.10 -0.42 -16.04
N ILE A 44 -2.83 -1.47 -15.27
CA ILE A 44 -2.30 -2.75 -15.76
C ILE A 44 -3.37 -3.46 -16.58
N ARG A 45 -3.01 -3.88 -17.79
CA ARG A 45 -3.94 -4.50 -18.75
C ARG A 45 -3.63 -5.95 -19.06
N GLU A 46 -2.40 -6.39 -18.83
CA GLU A 46 -1.93 -7.74 -19.11
C GLU A 46 -1.51 -8.46 -17.83
N ILE A 47 -1.75 -9.76 -17.77
CA ILE A 47 -1.37 -10.60 -16.63
C ILE A 47 0.15 -10.57 -16.40
N SER A 48 0.95 -10.51 -17.46
CA SER A 48 2.42 -10.46 -17.43
C SER A 48 2.97 -9.23 -16.71
N GLU A 49 2.26 -8.10 -16.73
CA GLU A 49 2.68 -6.85 -16.10
C GLU A 49 2.46 -6.85 -14.58
N VAL A 50 1.64 -7.76 -14.06
CA VAL A 50 1.35 -7.85 -12.62
C VAL A 50 2.54 -8.54 -11.93
N PRO A 51 3.18 -7.98 -10.89
CA PRO A 51 4.20 -8.73 -10.13
C PRO A 51 3.58 -9.94 -9.41
N ASP A 52 4.30 -11.06 -9.33
CA ASP A 52 3.76 -12.26 -8.67
C ASP A 52 3.64 -12.06 -7.16
N VAL A 53 4.60 -11.37 -6.55
CA VAL A 53 4.59 -11.01 -5.13
C VAL A 53 4.90 -9.51 -5.00
N ASP A 54 4.08 -8.82 -4.24
CA ASP A 54 4.29 -7.42 -3.86
C ASP A 54 3.83 -7.26 -2.41
N ILE A 55 4.79 -7.25 -1.49
CA ILE A 55 4.58 -7.21 -0.05
C ILE A 55 5.49 -6.17 0.60
N GLY A 56 5.04 -5.58 1.71
CA GLY A 56 5.84 -4.62 2.48
C GLY A 56 7.19 -5.19 2.94
N GLU A 57 8.22 -4.35 2.96
CA GLU A 57 9.62 -4.76 3.24
C GLU A 57 9.87 -5.23 4.68
N ALA A 58 9.03 -4.81 5.63
CA ALA A 58 9.19 -5.17 7.04
C ALA A 58 7.89 -5.05 7.83
N GLY A 59 7.77 -5.85 8.89
CA GLY A 59 6.70 -5.77 9.87
C GLY A 59 5.68 -6.90 9.79
N CYS A 60 4.59 -6.77 10.54
CA CYS A 60 3.49 -7.72 10.56
C CYS A 60 2.25 -7.07 9.95
N PHE A 61 1.73 -7.64 8.87
CA PHE A 61 0.60 -7.06 8.15
C PHE A 61 -0.31 -8.13 7.53
N LYS A 62 -1.45 -7.68 7.01
CA LYS A 62 -2.42 -8.57 6.34
C LYS A 62 -2.02 -8.74 4.88
N TYR A 63 -2.25 -9.94 4.36
CA TYR A 63 -2.04 -10.24 2.95
C TYR A 63 -3.26 -10.95 2.36
N ILE A 64 -3.43 -10.82 1.05
CA ILE A 64 -4.42 -11.57 0.26
C ILE A 64 -3.75 -12.35 -0.86
N LEU A 65 -4.33 -13.51 -1.17
CA LEU A 65 -4.01 -14.29 -2.36
C LEU A 65 -5.08 -14.00 -3.41
N ILE A 66 -4.67 -13.54 -4.58
CA ILE A 66 -5.57 -13.14 -5.67
C ILE A 66 -5.27 -13.99 -6.89
N GLU A 67 -6.29 -14.57 -7.49
CA GLU A 67 -6.21 -15.09 -8.85
C GLU A 67 -6.53 -13.96 -9.83
N VAL A 68 -5.56 -13.62 -10.68
CA VAL A 68 -5.73 -12.67 -11.79
C VAL A 68 -6.03 -13.46 -13.05
N ARG A 69 -7.15 -13.17 -13.70
CA ARG A 69 -7.62 -13.83 -14.92
C ARG A 69 -7.79 -12.83 -16.05
N ASP A 70 -7.49 -13.25 -17.27
CA ASP A 70 -7.78 -12.45 -18.46
C ASP A 70 -9.30 -12.48 -18.73
N CYS A 71 -9.89 -11.33 -19.05
CA CYS A 71 -11.28 -11.21 -19.47
C CYS A 71 -11.50 -11.82 -20.87
N GLU A 72 -10.47 -11.89 -21.72
CA GLU A 72 -10.58 -12.46 -23.05
C GLU A 72 -10.74 -13.99 -22.98
N LYS A 73 -11.96 -14.42 -23.32
CA LYS A 73 -12.48 -15.80 -23.21
C LYS A 73 -11.68 -16.88 -23.94
N ASN A 74 -10.63 -16.54 -24.69
CA ASN A 74 -10.00 -17.45 -25.64
C ASN A 74 -8.77 -18.21 -25.11
N TYR A 75 -8.19 -17.81 -23.98
CA TYR A 75 -6.95 -18.45 -23.53
C TYR A 75 -6.92 -18.92 -22.07
N GLY A 76 -7.92 -18.61 -21.25
CA GLY A 76 -8.05 -19.16 -19.89
C GLY A 76 -6.83 -18.94 -18.99
N LYS A 77 -5.97 -17.96 -19.32
CA LYS A 77 -4.74 -17.71 -18.58
C LYS A 77 -5.12 -17.08 -17.25
N SER A 78 -4.64 -17.71 -16.19
CA SER A 78 -4.72 -17.17 -14.84
C SER A 78 -3.38 -17.28 -14.16
N LYS A 79 -3.17 -16.43 -13.16
CA LYS A 79 -2.06 -16.61 -12.23
C LYS A 79 -2.45 -16.18 -10.83
N PHE A 80 -1.76 -16.75 -9.86
CA PHE A 80 -1.89 -16.34 -8.47
C PHE A 80 -0.85 -15.28 -8.14
N VAL A 81 -1.30 -14.24 -7.44
CA VAL A 81 -0.43 -13.17 -6.95
C VAL A 81 -0.69 -12.91 -5.48
N VAL A 82 0.36 -12.52 -4.77
CA VAL A 82 0.31 -12.21 -3.34
C VAL A 82 0.47 -10.70 -3.17
N ARG A 83 -0.42 -10.10 -2.38
CA ARG A 83 -0.39 -8.68 -2.03
C ARG A 83 -0.52 -8.48 -0.52
N GLY A 84 0.25 -7.56 0.05
CA GLY A 84 0.09 -7.18 1.45
C GLY A 84 0.95 -5.99 1.85
N ASP A 85 0.38 -5.05 2.59
CA ASP A 85 1.08 -3.83 2.99
C ASP A 85 0.75 -3.47 4.46
N ALA A 86 1.72 -2.89 5.18
CA ALA A 86 1.55 -2.44 6.55
C ALA A 86 0.59 -1.26 6.70
N ALA A 87 0.39 -0.47 5.65
CA ALA A 87 -0.60 0.60 5.58
C ALA A 87 -2.04 0.09 5.50
N CYS A 88 -2.25 -1.17 5.12
CA CYS A 88 -3.57 -1.77 4.98
C CYS A 88 -4.05 -2.37 6.31
N ALA A 89 -5.08 -1.77 6.92
CA ALA A 89 -5.64 -2.25 8.18
C ALA A 89 -6.49 -3.51 7.97
N TYR A 90 -7.07 -3.71 6.79
CA TYR A 90 -7.96 -4.82 6.43
C TYR A 90 -7.57 -5.47 5.10
N HIS A 91 -8.02 -6.71 4.90
CA HIS A 91 -7.85 -7.43 3.62
C HIS A 91 -8.56 -6.74 2.46
N ALA A 92 -9.64 -6.01 2.73
CA ALA A 92 -10.37 -5.22 1.73
C ALA A 92 -9.52 -4.08 1.20
N ASP A 93 -8.82 -3.34 2.08
CA ASP A 93 -7.95 -2.24 1.68
C ASP A 93 -6.87 -2.68 0.68
N VAL A 94 -6.29 -3.87 0.88
CA VAL A 94 -5.30 -4.45 -0.05
C VAL A 94 -5.92 -4.75 -1.42
N LEU A 95 -7.16 -5.24 -1.44
CA LEU A 95 -7.88 -5.54 -2.67
C LEU A 95 -8.24 -4.24 -3.41
N ASP A 96 -8.73 -3.23 -2.71
CA ASP A 96 -9.12 -1.94 -3.29
C ASP A 96 -7.93 -1.24 -3.96
N ILE A 97 -6.73 -1.31 -3.36
CA ILE A 97 -5.50 -0.81 -3.97
C ILE A 97 -5.22 -1.56 -5.27
N MET A 98 -5.29 -2.88 -5.27
CA MET A 98 -5.03 -3.70 -6.47
C MET A 98 -6.07 -3.43 -7.58
N GLU A 99 -7.34 -3.26 -7.23
CA GLU A 99 -8.41 -2.90 -8.17
C GLU A 99 -8.19 -1.50 -8.78
N SER A 100 -7.64 -0.56 -8.01
CA SER A 100 -7.32 0.77 -8.51
C SER A 100 -6.22 0.76 -9.58
N GLN A 101 -5.26 -0.17 -9.47
CA GLN A 101 -4.11 -0.31 -10.36
C GLN A 101 -4.41 -1.06 -11.66
N ILE A 102 -5.52 -1.80 -11.72
CA ILE A 102 -5.84 -2.70 -12.84
C ILE A 102 -6.99 -2.16 -13.71
N ASP A 103 -6.94 -2.53 -14.98
CA ASP A 103 -8.03 -2.33 -15.95
C ASP A 103 -9.04 -3.48 -15.85
N SER A 104 -10.14 -3.23 -15.14
CA SER A 104 -11.21 -4.21 -14.91
C SER A 104 -11.96 -4.62 -16.19
N THR A 105 -11.73 -3.94 -17.32
CA THR A 105 -12.26 -4.37 -18.63
C THR A 105 -11.42 -5.49 -19.26
N LYS A 106 -10.16 -5.63 -18.83
CA LYS A 106 -9.19 -6.59 -19.37
C LYS A 106 -8.84 -7.70 -18.40
N LEU A 107 -8.82 -7.42 -17.10
CA LEU A 107 -8.45 -8.39 -16.07
C LEU A 107 -9.55 -8.53 -15.02
N VAL A 108 -9.76 -9.77 -14.57
CA VAL A 108 -10.64 -10.11 -13.44
C VAL A 108 -9.79 -10.49 -12.25
N LEU A 109 -10.10 -9.93 -11.09
CA LEU A 109 -9.49 -10.30 -9.81
C LEU A 109 -10.45 -11.16 -9.01
N ASP A 110 -9.95 -12.28 -8.52
CA ASP A 110 -10.70 -13.17 -7.64
C ASP A 110 -9.89 -13.46 -6.38
N CYS A 111 -10.32 -12.91 -5.25
CA CYS A 111 -9.68 -13.11 -3.97
C CYS A 111 -9.93 -14.55 -3.48
N LYS A 112 -8.87 -15.35 -3.39
CA LYS A 112 -8.95 -16.76 -2.97
C LYS A 112 -8.74 -16.97 -1.48
N GLY A 113 -8.32 -15.93 -0.77
CA GLY A 113 -8.00 -16.03 0.64
C GLY A 113 -7.03 -14.95 1.10
N GLY A 114 -6.54 -15.11 2.31
CA GLY A 114 -5.56 -14.24 2.91
C GLY A 114 -5.26 -14.64 4.34
N GLY A 115 -4.37 -13.90 4.98
CA GLY A 115 -3.94 -14.15 6.34
C GLY A 115 -3.11 -13.00 6.86
N ARG A 116 -2.12 -13.32 7.70
CA ARG A 116 -1.09 -12.40 8.15
C ARG A 116 0.27 -12.88 7.67
N ILE A 117 1.13 -11.92 7.39
CA ILE A 117 2.53 -12.15 7.06
C ILE A 117 3.37 -11.32 8.02
N ARG A 118 4.48 -11.91 8.47
CA ARG A 118 5.53 -11.23 9.21
C ARG A 118 6.79 -11.27 8.37
N VAL A 119 7.27 -10.10 7.97
CA VAL A 119 8.54 -9.92 7.27
C VAL A 119 9.54 -9.36 8.27
N ASP A 120 10.59 -10.12 8.55
CA ASP A 120 11.70 -9.68 9.39
C ASP A 120 12.98 -9.64 8.55
N PRO A 121 13.36 -8.46 8.01
CA PRO A 121 14.53 -8.36 7.13
C PRO A 121 15.85 -8.59 7.87
N LYS A 122 15.89 -8.46 9.21
CA LYS A 122 17.13 -8.66 9.98
C LYS A 122 17.55 -10.12 10.01
N ILE A 123 16.57 -11.02 10.08
CA ILE A 123 16.79 -12.47 10.10
C ILE A 123 16.39 -13.11 8.77
N ARG A 124 16.15 -12.32 7.72
CA ARG A 124 15.79 -12.78 6.36
C ARG A 124 14.64 -13.79 6.38
N THR A 125 13.64 -13.57 7.23
CA THR A 125 12.56 -14.53 7.48
C THR A 125 11.21 -13.94 7.12
N ILE A 126 10.41 -14.73 6.39
CA ILE A 126 9.01 -14.45 6.10
C ILE A 126 8.14 -15.55 6.73
N SER A 127 7.31 -15.18 7.69
CA SER A 127 6.35 -16.09 8.32
C SER A 127 4.94 -15.78 7.86
N VAL A 128 4.26 -16.73 7.22
CA VAL A 128 2.88 -16.60 6.76
C VAL A 128 1.96 -17.45 7.66
N TYR A 129 0.97 -16.82 8.29
CA TYR A 129 0.11 -17.48 9.27
C TYR A 129 -1.28 -16.85 9.37
N GLY A 130 -2.23 -17.60 9.93
CA GLY A 130 -3.59 -17.14 10.21
C GLY A 130 -4.51 -17.12 8.98
N TYR A 131 -5.78 -16.74 9.20
CA TYR A 131 -6.84 -16.77 8.20
C TYR A 131 -7.49 -15.40 7.98
N SER A 132 -8.07 -15.19 6.80
CA SER A 132 -8.91 -14.03 6.48
C SER A 132 -10.35 -14.25 6.98
N MET A 133 -11.03 -13.19 7.44
CA MET A 133 -12.42 -13.29 7.90
C MET A 133 -13.41 -13.72 6.79
N LYS A 134 -13.05 -13.55 5.51
CA LYS A 134 -13.80 -14.18 4.41
C LYS A 134 -13.42 -15.67 4.35
N LYS A 135 -14.45 -16.52 4.35
CA LYS A 135 -14.43 -17.99 4.38
C LYS A 135 -13.57 -18.60 3.25
N TYR A 136 -12.28 -18.78 3.50
CA TYR A 136 -11.35 -19.50 2.63
C TYR A 136 -10.48 -20.45 3.47
N PRO A 137 -10.02 -21.59 2.90
CA PRO A 137 -9.30 -22.62 3.65
C PRO A 137 -7.97 -22.13 4.25
N GLU A 138 -7.55 -22.81 5.32
CA GLU A 138 -6.34 -22.56 6.08
C GLU A 138 -5.08 -22.90 5.27
N TRP A 139 -4.14 -21.94 5.16
CA TRP A 139 -2.82 -22.17 4.57
C TRP A 139 -1.75 -21.51 5.46
N THR A 140 -0.90 -22.33 6.08
CA THR A 140 0.32 -21.90 6.76
C THR A 140 1.49 -22.40 5.93
N ILE A 141 2.28 -21.50 5.37
CA ILE A 141 3.51 -21.82 4.65
C ILE A 141 4.61 -20.98 5.29
N GLU A 142 5.56 -21.63 5.94
CA GLU A 142 6.81 -20.99 6.34
C GLU A 142 7.72 -21.02 5.13
N ILE A 143 7.95 -19.85 4.50
CA ILE A 143 8.90 -19.72 3.40
C ILE A 143 10.22 -19.25 4.01
N THR A 144 11.14 -20.18 4.21
CA THR A 144 12.52 -19.91 4.55
C THR A 144 13.35 -20.06 3.28
N ASP A 145 13.52 -18.99 2.51
CA ASP A 145 14.46 -18.99 1.38
C ASP A 145 15.86 -18.56 1.88
N GLU A 146 16.91 -19.29 1.47
CA GLU A 146 18.32 -18.97 1.75
C GLU A 146 18.81 -17.72 0.98
N GLU A 147 18.06 -17.28 -0.03
CA GLU A 147 18.29 -16.07 -0.81
C GLU A 147 17.21 -15.00 -0.55
N TYR A 148 17.38 -14.26 0.55
CA TYR A 148 16.74 -12.96 0.77
C TYR A 148 17.75 -11.80 0.77
#